data_AF-A0A8T4E8S6-F1
#
_entry.id   AF-A0A8T4E8S6-F1
#
_cell.length_a   1.000
_cell.length_b   1.000
_cell.length_c   1.000
_cell.angle_alpha   90.00
_cell.angle_beta   90.00
_cell.angle_gamma   90.00
#
_symmetry.space_group_name_H-M   'P 1'
#
loop_
_entity.id
_entity.type
_entity.pdbx_description
1 polymer ?
#
loop_
_entity_poly.entity_id
_entity_poly.type
_entity_poly.pdbx_seq_one_letter_code
_entity_poly.pdbx_strand_id
1 'polypeptide(L)'
;MGSKDFRQLEQPLIPNESNEWTWMEYIGSGVEIAGHPLKDRCNMRGCAACESENVRVIYGKWCVSAHSGDAYYDYEIVCLDCGKFTARSYNEND
;
A
#
# COMPACT_ATOMS: atom_id res chain seq x y z
N MET A 1 2.03 -15.62 29.19
CA MET A 1 1.33 -15.43 27.88
C MET A 1 2.26 -14.65 26.98
N GLY A 2 2.75 -15.26 25.89
CA GLY A 2 3.66 -14.58 24.98
C GLY A 2 2.92 -13.55 24.14
N SER A 3 3.33 -12.29 24.21
CA SER A 3 2.97 -11.28 23.22
C SER A 3 3.44 -11.76 21.86
N LYS A 4 2.52 -11.93 20.90
CA LYS A 4 2.92 -12.14 19.50
C LYS A 4 3.65 -10.89 19.05
N ASP A 5 4.93 -11.05 18.74
CA ASP A 5 5.80 -9.94 18.37
C ASP A 5 5.46 -9.46 16.96
N PHE A 6 5.01 -8.22 16.81
CA PHE A 6 4.59 -7.65 15.53
C PHE A 6 5.77 -7.20 14.65
N ARG A 7 7.03 -7.37 15.10
CA ARG A 7 8.26 -7.06 14.35
C ARG A 7 8.46 -7.87 13.06
N GLN A 8 7.59 -8.83 12.74
CA GLN A 8 7.61 -9.51 11.44
C GLN A 8 7.05 -8.68 10.27
N LEU A 9 6.63 -7.43 10.50
CA LEU A 9 6.23 -6.47 9.46
C LEU A 9 7.41 -5.73 8.78
N GLU A 10 8.66 -5.95 9.20
CA GLU A 10 9.80 -5.07 8.86
C GLU A 10 10.60 -5.46 7.60
N GLN A 11 10.23 -6.51 6.84
CA GLN A 11 11.00 -6.92 5.65
C GLN A 11 10.17 -7.34 4.41
N PRO A 12 9.85 -6.37 3.54
CA PRO A 12 9.75 -6.57 2.11
C PRO A 12 11.17 -6.49 1.47
N LEU A 13 11.72 -7.62 1.01
CA LEU A 13 13.10 -7.77 0.50
C LEU A 13 13.16 -8.93 -0.52
N ILE A 14 13.83 -8.88 -1.68
CA ILE A 14 14.43 -7.82 -2.53
C ILE A 14 14.21 -8.25 -4.02
N PRO A 15 14.68 -7.52 -5.07
CA PRO A 15 15.99 -7.89 -5.61
C PRO A 15 16.88 -6.73 -6.11
N ASN A 16 18.17 -6.80 -5.75
CA ASN A 16 19.30 -6.28 -6.53
C ASN A 16 19.78 -7.40 -7.51
N GLU A 17 20.77 -7.28 -8.40
CA GLU A 17 21.67 -6.18 -8.79
C GLU A 17 21.46 -5.83 -10.30
N SER A 18 20.29 -6.16 -10.85
CA SER A 18 20.05 -6.10 -12.31
C SER A 18 18.74 -5.44 -12.75
N ASN A 19 17.91 -4.99 -11.80
CA ASN A 19 16.75 -4.12 -12.05
C ASN A 19 16.36 -3.49 -10.70
N GLU A 20 17.06 -2.44 -10.29
CA GLU A 20 17.05 -1.95 -8.91
C GLU A 20 15.82 -1.07 -8.64
N TRP A 21 14.90 -1.57 -7.80
CA TRP A 21 13.73 -0.84 -7.33
C TRP A 21 13.80 -0.65 -5.81
N THR A 22 13.71 0.60 -5.34
CA THR A 22 13.51 0.87 -3.91
C THR A 22 12.03 0.71 -3.62
N TRP A 23 11.64 -0.23 -2.76
CA TRP A 23 10.23 -0.54 -2.53
C TRP A 23 9.87 -0.63 -1.04
N MET A 24 8.58 -0.43 -0.76
CA MET A 24 7.94 -0.63 0.52
C MET A 24 6.61 -1.33 0.28
N GLU A 25 6.26 -2.29 1.13
CA GLU A 25 4.99 -3.02 1.05
C GLU A 25 4.39 -3.18 2.44
N TYR A 26 3.06 -3.15 2.49
CA TYR A 26 2.21 -3.45 3.63
C TYR A 26 1.21 -4.54 3.20
N ILE A 27 1.13 -5.59 4.01
CA ILE A 27 0.12 -6.64 3.92
C ILE A 27 -0.45 -6.81 5.33
N GLY A 28 -1.78 -6.69 5.50
CA GLY A 28 -2.37 -6.83 6.82
C GLY A 28 -3.90 -6.80 6.85
N SER A 29 -4.46 -6.91 8.06
CA SER A 29 -5.90 -7.05 8.27
C SER A 29 -6.70 -5.74 8.18
N GLY A 30 -6.06 -4.61 7.84
CA GLY A 30 -6.74 -3.33 7.63
C GLY A 30 -6.28 -2.18 8.54
N VAL A 31 -5.66 -1.16 7.97
CA VAL A 31 -5.34 0.12 8.65
C VAL A 31 -6.09 1.27 7.98
N GLU A 32 -6.52 2.28 8.75
CA GLU A 32 -7.13 3.51 8.21
C GLU A 32 -6.10 4.33 7.42
N ILE A 33 -6.52 5.02 6.36
CA ILE A 33 -5.63 5.81 5.50
C ILE A 33 -4.76 6.78 6.31
N ALA A 34 -5.32 7.47 7.30
CA ALA A 34 -4.58 8.43 8.14
C ALA A 34 -3.42 7.81 8.94
N GLY A 35 -3.50 6.52 9.26
CA GLY A 35 -2.49 5.75 9.99
C GLY A 35 -1.62 4.84 9.13
N HIS A 36 -1.86 4.76 7.82
CA HIS A 36 -1.15 3.82 6.94
C HIS A 36 0.29 4.29 6.65
N PRO A 37 1.33 3.43 6.76
CA PRO A 37 2.74 3.83 6.61
C PRO A 37 3.10 4.37 5.21
N LEU A 38 2.30 4.03 4.20
CA LEU A 38 2.48 4.48 2.80
C LEU A 38 1.50 5.58 2.37
N LYS A 39 0.70 6.15 3.28
CA LYS A 39 -0.36 7.12 2.92
C LYS A 39 0.14 8.30 2.08
N ASP A 40 1.30 8.84 2.45
CA ASP A 40 1.94 10.00 1.83
C ASP A 40 2.68 9.65 0.53
N ARG A 41 2.78 8.35 0.19
CA ARG A 41 3.48 7.81 -1.00
C ARG A 41 2.51 7.26 -2.06
N CYS A 42 1.39 6.68 -1.64
CA CYS A 42 0.42 6.03 -2.53
C CYS A 42 -0.83 6.88 -2.85
N ASN A 43 -0.86 8.18 -2.48
CA ASN A 43 -2.00 9.09 -2.70
C ASN A 43 -3.35 8.42 -2.37
N MET A 44 -3.45 7.86 -1.15
CA MET A 44 -4.54 6.96 -0.79
C MET A 44 -5.89 7.68 -0.70
N ARG A 45 -6.93 7.05 -1.27
CA ARG A 45 -8.31 7.59 -1.38
C ARG A 45 -9.35 6.60 -0.88
N GLY A 46 -10.51 7.14 -0.50
CA GLY A 46 -11.69 6.37 -0.12
C GLY A 46 -12.28 5.51 -1.24
N CYS A 47 -13.41 4.88 -0.92
CA CYS A 47 -14.11 3.93 -1.77
C CYS A 47 -14.54 4.55 -3.11
N ALA A 48 -14.11 3.97 -4.23
CA ALA A 48 -14.50 4.46 -5.56
C ALA A 48 -16.00 4.26 -5.89
N ALA A 49 -16.71 3.43 -5.12
CA ALA A 49 -18.09 3.03 -5.42
C ALA A 49 -19.16 3.72 -4.56
N CYS A 50 -18.78 4.46 -3.53
CA CYS A 50 -19.70 5.23 -2.66
C CYS A 50 -19.06 6.50 -2.06
N GLU A 51 -17.84 6.85 -2.48
CA GLU A 51 -17.07 8.03 -2.08
C GLU A 51 -16.70 8.13 -0.59
N SER A 52 -17.15 7.20 0.25
CA SER A 52 -16.80 7.15 1.67
C SER A 52 -15.30 6.98 1.93
N GLU A 53 -14.81 7.76 2.89
CA GLU A 53 -13.46 7.67 3.45
C GLU A 53 -13.35 6.61 4.58
N ASN A 54 -14.47 6.03 5.02
CA ASN A 54 -14.51 4.97 6.04
C ASN A 54 -14.05 3.63 5.47
N VAL A 55 -12.73 3.50 5.27
CA VAL A 55 -12.10 2.36 4.59
C VAL A 55 -10.92 1.80 5.36
N ARG A 56 -10.63 0.51 5.13
CA ARG A 56 -9.44 -0.19 5.64
C ARG A 56 -8.54 -0.54 4.47
N VAL A 57 -7.30 -0.03 4.48
CA VAL A 57 -6.23 -0.44 3.56
C VAL A 57 -5.70 -1.79 4.01
N ILE A 58 -5.85 -2.82 3.16
CA ILE A 58 -5.45 -4.21 3.45
C ILE A 58 -4.15 -4.59 2.72
N TYR A 59 -3.87 -3.93 1.60
CA TYR A 59 -2.64 -4.02 0.84
C TYR A 59 -2.19 -2.62 0.45
N GLY A 60 -0.88 -2.38 0.45
CA GLY A 60 -0.30 -1.17 -0.10
C GLY A 60 1.15 -1.39 -0.49
N LYS A 61 1.52 -0.99 -1.69
CA LYS A 61 2.88 -1.08 -2.23
C LYS A 61 3.26 0.26 -2.83
N TRP A 62 4.50 0.65 -2.65
CA TRP A 62 5.12 1.78 -3.33
C TRP A 62 6.52 1.39 -3.74
N CYS A 63 6.94 1.75 -4.95
CA CYS A 63 8.31 1.58 -5.38
C CYS A 63 8.75 2.68 -6.36
N VAL A 64 10.05 2.93 -6.38
CA VAL A 64 10.70 3.84 -7.33
C VAL A 64 11.81 3.10 -8.06
N SER A 65 11.84 3.25 -9.38
CA SER A 65 12.93 2.79 -10.24
C SER A 65 14.20 3.57 -9.90
N ALA A 66 15.28 2.89 -9.50
CA ALA A 66 16.56 3.56 -9.28
C ALA A 66 17.22 4.03 -10.59
N HIS A 67 16.78 3.49 -11.74
CA HIS A 67 17.33 3.85 -13.05
C HIS A 67 16.72 5.13 -13.63
N SER A 68 15.39 5.26 -13.57
CA SER A 68 14.64 6.35 -14.19
C SER A 68 14.08 7.37 -13.18
N GLY A 69 13.91 6.97 -11.91
CA GLY A 69 13.22 7.76 -10.89
C GLY A 69 11.70 7.55 -10.84
N ASP A 70 11.14 6.82 -11.81
CA ASP A 70 9.69 6.64 -11.98
C ASP A 70 9.04 6.00 -10.74
N ALA A 71 7.96 6.63 -10.27
CA ALA A 71 7.16 6.15 -9.17
C ALA A 71 6.06 5.18 -9.63
N TYR A 72 5.86 4.13 -8.84
CA TYR A 72 4.78 3.17 -8.96
C TYR A 72 4.15 2.92 -7.60
N TYR A 73 2.82 2.77 -7.53
CA TYR A 73 2.15 2.29 -6.34
C TYR A 73 0.90 1.48 -6.64
N ASP A 74 0.59 0.56 -5.72
CA ASP A 74 -0.69 -0.13 -5.63
C ASP A 74 -1.26 0.07 -4.23
N TYR A 75 -2.58 0.04 -4.10
CA TYR A 75 -3.22 -0.26 -2.82
C TYR A 75 -4.61 -0.85 -2.99
N GLU A 76 -5.02 -1.61 -1.99
CA GLU A 76 -6.33 -2.23 -1.91
C GLU A 76 -7.02 -1.81 -0.62
N ILE A 77 -8.29 -1.42 -0.74
CA ILE A 77 -9.16 -1.06 0.38
C ILE A 77 -10.43 -1.89 0.40
N VAL A 78 -10.96 -2.10 1.61
CA VAL A 78 -12.34 -2.51 1.85
C VAL A 78 -13.10 -1.33 2.46
N CYS A 79 -14.23 -0.97 1.86
CA CYS A 79 -15.13 0.04 2.41
C CYS A 79 -15.99 -0.54 3.53
N LEU A 80 -16.02 0.13 4.68
CA LEU A 80 -16.81 -0.31 5.83
C LEU A 80 -18.29 0.09 5.72
N ASP A 81 -18.63 1.08 4.91
CA ASP A 81 -20.02 1.54 4.75
C ASP A 81 -20.80 0.73 3.70
N CYS A 82 -20.16 0.37 2.58
CA CYS A 82 -20.82 -0.34 1.47
C CYS A 82 -20.28 -1.76 1.23
N GLY A 83 -19.28 -2.21 2.00
CA GLY A 83 -18.68 -3.54 1.91
C GLY A 83 -17.86 -3.81 0.64
N LYS A 84 -17.77 -2.85 -0.30
CA LYS A 84 -17.08 -3.04 -1.57
C LYS A 84 -15.57 -2.92 -1.42
N PHE A 85 -14.88 -3.78 -2.16
CA PHE A 85 -13.44 -3.71 -2.41
C PHE A 85 -13.11 -2.63 -3.45
N THR A 86 -11.92 -2.06 -3.39
CA THR A 86 -11.35 -1.21 -4.45
C THR A 86 -9.85 -1.38 -4.48
N ALA A 87 -9.30 -1.81 -5.62
CA ALA A 87 -7.88 -1.74 -5.93
C ALA A 87 -7.60 -0.49 -6.77
N ARG A 88 -6.44 0.14 -6.56
CA ARG A 88 -5.96 1.28 -7.36
C ARG A 88 -4.46 1.11 -7.59
N SER A 89 -4.05 1.31 -8.83
CA SER A 89 -2.64 1.29 -9.26
C SER A 89 -2.28 2.63 -9.88
N TYR A 90 -1.00 2.97 -9.83
CA TYR A 90 -0.39 4.11 -10.51
C TYR A 90 1.00 3.73 -10.99
N ASN A 91 1.33 4.17 -12.19
CA ASN A 91 2.61 4.03 -12.84
C ASN A 91 2.89 5.37 -13.53
N GLU A 92 4.05 5.97 -13.30
CA GLU A 92 4.41 7.25 -13.92
C GLU A 92 4.62 7.17 -15.45
N ASN A 93 4.74 5.94 -15.99
CA ASN A 93 4.90 5.66 -17.42
C ASN A 93 3.61 5.27 -18.18
N ASP A 94 2.43 5.19 -17.52
CA ASP A 94 1.13 4.89 -18.15
C ASP A 94 0.27 6.16 -18.38
#